data_AF-A0A953FJ87-F1
#
_entry.id   AF-A0A953FJ87-F1
#
_cell.length_a   1.000
_cell.length_b   1.000
_cell.length_c   1.000
_cell.angle_alpha   90.00
_cell.angle_beta   90.00
_cell.angle_gamma   90.00
#
_symmetry.space_group_name_H-M   'P 1'
#
loop_
_entity.id
_entity.type
_entity.pdbx_description
1 polymer ?
#
loop_
_entity_poly.entity_id
_entity_poly.type
_entity_poly.pdbx_seq_one_letter_code
_entity_poly.pdbx_strand_id
1 'polypeptide(L)'
;MHLSPLVTSLVEPATLLMARRSRELKAQGRDIIDLSLGEPDHDPPTFALAAAHEALNGPWHKYPPVNGHLDVRQAIARKFKRDNGLEYTADQIVVSTGAKQSLINVVMALVGPGDEVVIP
;
A
#
# COMPACT_ATOMS: atom_id res chain seq x y z
N MET A 1 25.29 10.39 16.03
CA MET A 1 24.39 10.45 14.86
C MET A 1 23.11 11.13 15.32
N HIS A 2 22.67 12.21 14.66
CA HIS A 2 21.43 12.91 15.00
C HIS A 2 20.29 12.35 14.16
N LEU A 3 19.16 12.00 14.79
CA LEU A 3 17.93 11.57 14.12
C LEU A 3 16.86 12.64 14.31
N SER A 4 15.96 12.78 13.32
CA SER A 4 14.88 13.76 13.42
C SER A 4 13.89 13.38 14.54
N PRO A 5 13.25 14.37 15.20
CA PRO A 5 12.23 14.08 16.21
C PRO A 5 11.08 13.22 15.68
N LEU A 6 10.69 13.43 14.41
CA LEU A 6 9.62 12.66 13.75
C LEU A 6 9.95 11.16 13.68
N VAL A 7 11.17 10.80 13.27
CA VAL A 7 11.56 9.38 13.21
C VAL A 7 11.72 8.82 14.62
N THR A 8 12.18 9.63 15.55
CA THR A 8 12.39 9.23 16.96
C THR A 8 11.07 8.95 17.69
N SER A 9 9.96 9.56 17.26
CA SER A 9 8.64 9.32 17.87
C SER A 9 7.93 8.06 17.38
N LEU A 10 8.44 7.39 16.34
CA LEU A 10 7.83 6.18 15.79
C LEU A 10 8.16 4.96 16.67
N VAL A 11 7.14 4.17 16.97
CA VAL A 11 7.28 2.90 17.69
C VAL A 11 7.32 1.72 16.74
N GLU A 12 8.03 0.64 17.12
CA GLU A 12 8.03 -0.59 16.34
C GLU A 12 6.61 -1.20 16.31
N PRO A 13 6.06 -1.55 15.13
CA PRO A 13 4.75 -2.15 15.03
C PRO A 13 4.69 -3.53 15.72
N ALA A 14 3.70 -3.72 16.59
CA ALA A 14 3.49 -4.99 17.30
C ALA A 14 3.27 -6.18 16.34
N THR A 15 2.67 -5.94 15.16
CA THR A 15 2.48 -6.96 14.12
C THR A 15 3.80 -7.52 13.60
N LEU A 16 4.82 -6.68 13.41
CA LEU A 16 6.15 -7.14 12.97
C LEU A 16 6.88 -7.93 14.06
N LEU A 17 6.70 -7.53 15.32
CA LEU A 17 7.23 -8.27 16.46
C LEU A 17 6.62 -9.68 16.54
N MET A 18 5.31 -9.80 16.38
CA MET A 18 4.63 -11.11 16.40
C MET A 18 5.05 -11.99 15.22
N ALA A 19 5.12 -11.43 14.00
CA ALA A 19 5.57 -12.17 12.82
C ALA A 19 7.04 -12.62 12.94
N ARG A 20 7.91 -11.83 13.59
CA ARG A 20 9.29 -12.24 13.90
C ARG A 20 9.30 -13.40 14.88
N ARG A 21 8.54 -13.27 15.97
CA ARG A 21 8.48 -14.29 17.02
C ARG A 21 7.94 -15.63 16.50
N SER A 22 6.89 -15.61 15.69
CA SER A 22 6.33 -16.80 15.04
C SER A 22 7.39 -17.53 14.22
N ARG A 23 8.16 -16.81 13.38
CA ARG A 23 9.25 -17.38 12.59
C ARG A 23 10.38 -17.98 13.44
N GLU A 24 10.78 -17.31 14.51
CA GLU A 24 11.80 -17.83 15.45
C GLU A 24 11.36 -19.15 16.09
N LEU A 25 10.11 -19.24 16.54
CA LEU A 25 9.60 -20.45 17.17
C LEU A 25 9.44 -21.60 16.17
N LYS A 26 8.99 -21.31 14.94
CA LYS A 26 8.98 -22.31 13.84
C LYS A 26 10.39 -22.83 13.55
N ALA A 27 11.39 -21.96 13.52
CA ALA A 27 12.79 -22.35 13.31
C ALA A 27 13.36 -23.22 14.44
N GLN A 28 12.77 -23.15 15.65
CA GLN A 28 13.09 -24.04 16.78
C GLN A 28 12.35 -25.39 16.70
N GLY A 29 11.66 -25.69 15.61
CA GLY A 29 10.92 -26.94 15.41
C GLY A 29 9.57 -26.98 16.13
N ARG A 30 9.05 -25.84 16.59
CA ARG A 30 7.72 -25.77 17.20
C ARG A 30 6.65 -25.66 16.13
N ASP A 31 5.56 -26.39 16.32
CA ASP A 31 4.36 -26.22 15.51
C ASP A 31 3.64 -24.93 15.92
N ILE A 32 3.54 -23.98 14.98
CA ILE A 32 3.02 -22.63 15.21
C ILE A 32 1.98 -22.31 14.14
N ILE A 33 0.76 -22.09 14.59
CA ILE A 33 -0.30 -21.48 13.79
C ILE A 33 -0.13 -19.96 13.90
N ASP A 34 0.19 -19.32 12.78
CA ASP A 34 0.43 -17.87 12.72
C ASP A 34 -0.81 -17.14 12.19
N LEU A 35 -1.42 -16.33 13.04
CA LEU A 35 -2.60 -15.52 12.71
C LEU A 35 -2.27 -14.01 12.82
N SER A 36 -0.99 -13.64 12.69
CA SER A 36 -0.52 -12.26 12.94
C SER A 36 -0.43 -11.37 11.70
N LEU A 37 -0.37 -11.97 10.50
CA LEU A 37 -0.26 -11.24 9.24
C LEU A 37 -1.62 -11.08 8.57
N GLY A 38 -1.84 -9.91 7.97
CA GLY A 38 -3.10 -9.54 7.30
C GLY A 38 -3.05 -9.63 5.78
N GLU A 39 -2.10 -10.36 5.20
CA GLU A 39 -2.06 -10.59 3.75
C GLU A 39 -2.79 -11.90 3.40
N PRO A 40 -3.45 -11.97 2.23
CA PRO A 40 -4.04 -13.22 1.76
C PRO A 40 -2.98 -14.31 1.56
N ASP A 41 -3.38 -15.56 1.78
CA ASP A 41 -2.56 -16.75 1.60
C ASP A 41 -2.50 -17.25 0.14
N HIS A 42 -3.34 -16.70 -0.74
CA HIS A 42 -3.38 -17.04 -2.15
C HIS A 42 -2.51 -16.11 -3.00
N ASP A 43 -1.96 -16.66 -4.09
CA ASP A 43 -1.22 -15.89 -5.07
C ASP A 43 -2.09 -14.83 -5.78
N PRO A 44 -1.48 -13.80 -6.38
CA PRO A 44 -2.19 -12.90 -7.28
C PRO A 44 -2.83 -13.65 -8.45
N PRO A 45 -3.97 -13.18 -8.98
CA PRO A 45 -4.62 -13.80 -10.13
C PRO A 45 -3.69 -13.93 -11.34
N THR A 46 -3.75 -15.06 -12.05
CA THR A 46 -2.84 -15.39 -13.16
C THR A 46 -2.86 -14.35 -14.29
N PHE A 47 -4.01 -13.73 -14.58
CA PHE A 47 -4.11 -12.68 -15.59
C PHE A 47 -3.31 -11.43 -15.22
N ALA A 48 -3.20 -11.11 -13.92
CA ALA A 48 -2.43 -9.96 -13.45
C ALA A 48 -0.93 -10.23 -13.55
N LEU A 49 -0.51 -11.46 -13.21
CA LEU A 49 0.87 -11.91 -13.39
C LEU A 49 1.25 -11.91 -14.88
N ALA A 50 0.38 -12.41 -15.77
CA ALA A 50 0.60 -12.39 -17.21
C ALA A 50 0.75 -10.97 -17.77
N ALA A 51 -0.12 -10.03 -17.37
CA ALA A 51 -0.01 -8.63 -17.77
C ALA A 51 1.28 -7.97 -17.27
N ALA A 52 1.73 -8.30 -16.05
CA ALA A 52 3.00 -7.81 -15.53
C ALA A 52 4.20 -8.36 -16.33
N HIS A 53 4.17 -9.63 -16.73
CA HIS A 53 5.19 -10.22 -17.60
C HIS A 53 5.21 -9.59 -18.99
N GLU A 54 4.04 -9.37 -19.60
CA GLU A 54 3.93 -8.66 -20.87
C GLU A 54 4.49 -7.24 -20.75
N ALA A 55 4.24 -6.58 -19.61
CA ALA A 55 4.74 -5.24 -19.36
C ALA A 55 6.27 -5.12 -19.36
N LEU A 56 6.99 -6.21 -19.04
CA LEU A 56 8.46 -6.24 -19.11
C LEU A 56 8.98 -6.14 -20.55
N ASN A 57 8.22 -6.60 -21.54
CA ASN A 57 8.60 -6.53 -22.96
C ASN A 57 8.22 -5.18 -23.61
N GLY A 58 7.45 -4.35 -22.91
CA GLY A 58 6.96 -3.07 -23.42
C GLY A 58 7.76 -1.84 -22.93
N PRO A 59 7.26 -0.63 -23.21
CA PRO A 59 7.93 0.62 -22.87
C PRO A 59 7.73 1.06 -21.39
N TRP A 60 7.05 0.26 -20.56
CA TRP A 60 6.61 0.63 -19.20
C TRP A 60 7.71 0.60 -18.13
N HIS A 61 8.98 0.55 -18.52
CA HIS A 61 10.14 0.53 -17.64
C HIS A 61 10.80 1.91 -17.45
N LYS A 62 10.19 2.98 -17.99
CA LYS A 62 10.60 4.38 -17.78
C LYS A 62 9.78 5.03 -16.68
N TYR A 63 10.13 6.26 -16.32
CA TYR A 63 9.36 7.03 -15.34
C TYR A 63 7.89 7.16 -15.76
N PRO A 64 6.94 6.75 -14.89
CA PRO A 64 5.53 7.00 -15.12
C PRO A 64 5.20 8.47 -14.85
N PRO A 65 4.04 8.97 -15.32
CA PRO A 65 3.48 10.22 -14.81
C PRO A 65 3.33 10.17 -13.29
N VAL A 66 3.51 11.30 -12.60
CA VAL A 66 3.49 11.39 -11.13
C VAL A 66 2.18 10.85 -10.54
N ASN A 67 1.04 11.11 -11.18
CA ASN A 67 -0.27 10.62 -10.74
C ASN A 67 -0.65 9.24 -11.30
N GLY A 68 0.23 8.61 -12.08
CA GLY A 68 0.02 7.34 -12.74
C GLY A 68 -0.48 7.45 -14.18
N HIS A 69 -0.36 6.34 -14.92
CA HIS A 69 -0.80 6.26 -16.31
C HIS A 69 -2.31 6.54 -16.45
N LEU A 70 -2.68 7.21 -17.55
CA LEU A 70 -4.05 7.70 -17.77
C LEU A 70 -5.07 6.55 -17.84
N ASP A 71 -4.73 5.47 -18.51
CA ASP A 71 -5.55 4.26 -18.65
C ASP A 71 -5.86 3.62 -17.28
N VAL A 72 -4.87 3.54 -16.39
CA VAL A 72 -5.04 3.07 -15.01
C VAL A 72 -5.96 4.00 -14.23
N ARG A 73 -5.74 5.31 -14.29
CA ARG A 73 -6.60 6.30 -13.61
C ARG A 73 -8.06 6.23 -14.09
N GLN A 74 -8.27 6.09 -15.40
CA GLN A 74 -9.60 5.90 -15.98
C GLN A 74 -10.24 4.57 -15.55
N ALA A 75 -9.47 3.49 -15.46
CA ALA A 75 -9.96 2.21 -14.97
C ALA A 75 -10.41 2.28 -13.50
N ILE A 76 -9.66 2.99 -12.66
CA ILE A 76 -10.00 3.24 -11.25
C ILE A 76 -11.28 4.09 -11.15
N ALA A 77 -11.40 5.16 -11.92
CA ALA A 77 -12.63 5.98 -11.96
C ALA A 77 -13.87 5.14 -12.35
N ARG A 78 -13.75 4.29 -13.38
CA ARG A 78 -14.82 3.35 -13.76
C ARG A 78 -15.13 2.35 -12.64
N LYS A 79 -14.11 1.84 -11.95
CA LYS A 79 -14.26 0.92 -10.82
C LYS A 79 -15.02 1.56 -9.66
N PHE A 80 -14.74 2.82 -9.32
CA PHE A 80 -15.47 3.56 -8.29
C PHE A 80 -16.94 3.76 -8.66
N LYS A 81 -17.25 4.11 -9.91
CA LYS A 81 -18.64 4.22 -10.36
C LYS A 81 -19.37 2.87 -10.30
N ARG A 82 -18.74 1.81 -10.81
CA ARG A 82 -19.33 0.47 -10.91
C ARG A 82 -19.57 -0.18 -9.54
N ASP A 83 -18.58 -0.14 -8.65
CA ASP A 83 -18.60 -0.93 -7.41
C ASP A 83 -19.03 -0.11 -6.19
N ASN A 84 -18.89 1.22 -6.25
CA ASN A 84 -19.09 2.11 -5.11
C ASN A 84 -20.14 3.20 -5.38
N GLY A 85 -20.65 3.32 -6.61
CA GLY A 85 -21.59 4.38 -7.00
C GLY A 85 -20.98 5.79 -6.98
N LEU A 86 -19.65 5.91 -6.98
CA LEU A 86 -18.94 7.19 -6.89
C LEU A 86 -18.46 7.65 -8.27
N GLU A 87 -18.81 8.87 -8.65
CA GLU A 87 -18.36 9.47 -9.92
C GLU A 87 -17.10 10.30 -9.72
N TYR A 88 -16.00 9.86 -10.35
CA TYR A 88 -14.74 10.60 -10.40
C TYR A 88 -14.27 10.73 -11.85
N THR A 89 -13.59 11.84 -12.16
CA THR A 89 -12.80 11.96 -13.38
C THR A 89 -11.41 11.36 -13.16
N ALA A 90 -10.69 11.04 -14.25
CA ALA A 90 -9.32 10.54 -14.14
C ALA A 90 -8.38 11.54 -13.43
N ASP A 91 -8.66 12.84 -13.50
CA ASP A 91 -7.85 13.89 -12.87
C ASP A 91 -8.06 14.01 -11.36
N GLN A 92 -9.11 13.36 -10.84
CA GLN A 92 -9.36 13.20 -9.40
C GLN A 92 -8.75 11.91 -8.83
N ILE A 93 -7.97 11.16 -9.62
CA ILE A 93 -7.33 9.90 -9.22
C ILE A 93 -5.81 10.06 -9.22
N VAL A 94 -5.16 9.60 -8.15
CA VAL A 94 -3.70 9.50 -8.02
C VAL A 94 -3.35 8.05 -7.68
N VAL A 95 -2.48 7.44 -8.49
CA VAL A 95 -1.93 6.11 -8.21
C VAL A 95 -0.70 6.24 -7.31
N SER A 96 -0.59 5.38 -6.31
CA SER A 96 0.52 5.35 -5.37
C SER A 96 1.04 3.92 -5.15
N THR A 97 2.20 3.79 -4.52
CA THR A 97 2.84 2.55 -4.10
C THR A 97 2.09 1.95 -2.91
N GLY A 98 0.89 1.44 -3.19
CA GLY A 98 -0.04 0.89 -2.22
C GLY A 98 -0.80 1.95 -1.40
N ALA A 99 -1.76 1.47 -0.61
CA ALA A 99 -2.66 2.30 0.18
C ALA A 99 -1.93 3.14 1.25
N LYS A 100 -0.83 2.62 1.79
CA LYS A 100 -0.05 3.31 2.84
C LYS A 100 0.54 4.62 2.34
N GLN A 101 1.05 4.67 1.10
CA GLN A 101 1.51 5.92 0.52
C GLN A 101 0.35 6.89 0.26
N SER A 102 -0.83 6.41 -0.17
CA SER A 102 -2.01 7.26 -0.32
C SER A 102 -2.35 7.97 1.00
N LEU A 103 -2.40 7.21 2.10
CA LEU A 103 -2.70 7.75 3.43
C LEU A 103 -1.64 8.73 3.91
N ILE A 104 -0.36 8.40 3.77
CA ILE A 104 0.73 9.29 4.16
C ILE A 104 0.67 10.60 3.36
N ASN A 105 0.42 10.54 2.06
CA ASN A 105 0.29 11.75 1.24
C ASN A 105 -0.89 12.61 1.68
N VAL A 106 -2.05 12.01 2.01
CA VAL A 106 -3.22 12.75 2.53
C VAL A 106 -2.87 13.46 3.84
N VAL A 107 -2.25 12.76 4.79
CA VAL A 107 -1.86 13.35 6.07
C VAL A 107 -0.84 14.48 5.87
N MET A 108 0.23 14.23 5.10
CA MET A 108 1.25 15.26 4.85
C MET A 108 0.74 16.47 4.07
N ALA A 109 -0.28 16.30 3.23
CA ALA A 109 -0.86 17.39 2.44
C ALA A 109 -1.88 18.23 3.23
N LEU A 110 -2.54 17.66 4.23
CA LEU A 110 -3.68 18.29 4.91
C LEU A 110 -3.42 18.66 6.38
N VAL A 111 -2.48 17.99 7.07
CA VAL A 111 -2.32 18.09 8.53
C VAL A 111 -1.04 18.85 8.88
N GLY A 112 -1.18 19.96 9.62
CA GLY A 112 -0.10 20.79 10.12
C GLY A 112 0.09 20.73 11.64
N PRO A 113 1.11 21.45 12.18
CA PRO A 113 1.34 21.54 13.62
C PRO A 113 0.14 22.15 14.36
N GLY A 114 -0.38 21.43 15.35
CA GLY A 114 -1.54 21.85 16.15
C GLY A 114 -2.89 21.34 15.63
N ASP A 115 -2.93 20.75 14.44
CA ASP A 115 -4.14 20.10 13.92
C ASP A 115 -4.36 18.74 14.62
N GLU A 116 -5.63 18.41 14.85
CA GLU A 116 -6.04 17.16 15.48
C GLU A 116 -6.65 16.21 14.45
N VAL A 117 -6.25 14.94 14.48
CA VAL A 117 -6.78 13.88 13.61
C VAL A 117 -7.48 12.84 14.47
N VAL A 118 -8.78 12.65 14.25
CA VAL A 118 -9.57 11.63 14.95
C VAL A 118 -9.24 10.24 14.38
N ILE A 119 -8.85 9.32 15.26
CA ILE A 119 -8.62 7.91 14.96
C ILE A 119 -9.61 7.10 15.82
N PRO A 120 -10.58 6.39 15.22
CA PRO A 120 -11.58 5.58 15.95
C PRO A 120 -11.00 4.44 16.79
#